data_AF-A0A970QND1-F1
#
_entry.id   AF-A0A970QND1-F1
#
_cell.length_a   1.000
_cell.length_b   1.000
_cell.length_c   1.000
_cell.angle_alpha   90.00
_cell.angle_beta   90.00
_cell.angle_gamma   90.00
#
_symmetry.space_group_name_H-M   'P 1'
#
loop_
_entity.id
_entity.type
_entity.pdbx_description
1 polymer ?
#
loop_
_entity_poly.entity_id
_entity_poly.type
_entity_poly.pdbx_seq_one_letter_code
_entity_poly.pdbx_strand_id
1 'polypeptide(L)'
;MYCRNCGQSIPDNADACPNCGQAQAAPAQQQAPVAGAPPYPAMQQPAMTYQAPNGWQTAPVAAPKKKRHGCLIAFLVVLAVLLLGAAAVFFLMPGFLRPVNLGVPISQKAYASALDKLGYTKDEAPKTGQQEDYIYTFGALKPVDVRMTNEEVSSFFSYNRPSYFPASNVQVKVGSDTVVNTPIEVSAVIDRDYALYNLLDGQFSLGQIQEGLESIGITKILPRKFNLYVKASGEIKDNRVVSFDLFYASVMGVKIPESDLSSADASKMLIEMINKLITDYSVRTGSVFESVRVEDGQIQVKGQIPSSLDLKSKP
;
A
#
# COMPACT_ATOMS: atom_id res chain seq x y z
N MET A 1 17.67 -2.55 35.12
CA MET A 1 17.33 -3.79 34.36
C MET A 1 16.63 -3.43 33.05
N TYR A 2 16.38 -4.38 32.13
CA TYR A 2 15.62 -4.11 30.90
C TYR A 2 14.24 -4.78 30.94
N CYS A 3 13.20 -4.08 30.44
CA CYS A 3 11.85 -4.63 30.34
C CYS A 3 11.82 -5.81 29.37
N ARG A 4 11.35 -6.97 29.81
CA ARG A 4 11.27 -8.19 28.97
C ARG A 4 10.28 -8.08 27.81
N ASN A 5 9.38 -7.09 27.84
CA ASN A 5 8.36 -6.90 26.82
C ASN A 5 8.80 -5.92 25.73
N CYS A 6 9.34 -4.75 26.10
CA CYS A 6 9.67 -3.69 25.14
C CYS A 6 11.17 -3.41 24.99
N GLY A 7 12.04 -4.06 25.77
CA GLY A 7 13.49 -3.93 25.66
C GLY A 7 14.08 -2.62 26.20
N GLN A 8 13.27 -1.72 26.75
CA GLN A 8 13.72 -0.45 27.32
C GLN A 8 14.31 -0.62 28.72
N SER A 9 15.27 0.24 29.10
CA SER A 9 15.86 0.25 30.44
C SER A 9 14.84 0.72 31.47
N ILE A 10 14.75 0.00 32.60
CA ILE A 10 13.87 0.30 33.72
C ILE A 10 14.64 0.21 35.06
N PRO A 11 14.17 0.90 36.12
CA PRO A 11 14.72 0.79 37.47
C PRO A 11 14.67 -0.66 37.98
N ASP A 12 15.63 -1.07 38.81
CA ASP A 12 15.79 -2.46 39.28
C ASP A 12 14.67 -2.96 40.20
N ASN A 13 13.82 -2.04 40.68
CA ASN A 13 12.70 -2.27 41.58
C ASN A 13 11.36 -1.77 41.02
N ALA A 14 11.26 -1.59 39.69
CA ALA A 14 10.01 -1.15 39.08
C ALA A 14 9.00 -2.30 38.96
N ASP A 15 7.89 -2.22 39.71
CA ASP A 15 6.78 -3.19 39.66
C ASP A 15 6.11 -3.24 38.27
N ALA A 16 6.16 -2.14 37.52
CA ALA A 16 5.68 -2.07 36.14
C ALA A 16 6.60 -1.19 35.28
N CYS A 17 6.71 -1.54 34.00
CA CYS A 17 7.50 -0.76 33.05
C CYS A 17 6.83 0.59 32.75
N PRO A 18 7.48 1.74 33.02
CA PRO A 18 6.89 3.06 32.77
C PRO A 18 6.66 3.35 31.29
N ASN A 19 7.37 2.66 30.39
CA ASN A 19 7.28 2.89 28.95
C ASN A 19 6.18 2.05 28.27
N CYS A 20 5.74 0.94 28.86
CA CYS A 20 4.76 0.06 28.20
C CYS A 20 3.69 -0.52 29.15
N GLY A 21 3.71 -0.17 30.44
CA GLY A 21 2.72 -0.59 31.43
C GLY A 21 2.80 -2.04 31.91
N GLN A 22 3.75 -2.84 31.42
CA GLN A 22 3.81 -4.26 31.74
C GLN A 22 4.39 -4.50 33.14
N ALA A 23 3.67 -5.23 33.99
CA ALA A 23 4.13 -5.64 35.31
C ALA A 23 5.38 -6.52 35.22
N GLN A 24 6.37 -6.26 36.06
CA GLN A 24 7.59 -7.05 36.20
C GLN A 24 7.51 -7.87 37.48
N ALA A 25 7.84 -9.16 37.40
CA ALA A 25 7.84 -10.02 38.59
C ALA A 25 9.04 -9.67 39.49
N ALA A 26 8.77 -9.42 40.77
CA ALA A 26 9.79 -9.13 41.78
C ALA A 26 10.82 -10.29 41.93
N PRO A 27 12.10 -10.01 42.22
CA PRO A 27 13.10 -11.06 42.41
C PRO A 27 12.82 -11.90 43.66
N ALA A 28 12.91 -13.24 43.52
CA ALA A 28 12.82 -14.17 44.63
C ALA A 28 13.97 -13.95 45.63
N GLN A 29 13.64 -13.71 46.90
CA GLN A 29 14.61 -13.60 47.98
C GLN A 29 15.26 -14.97 48.26
N GLN A 30 16.59 -14.97 48.31
CA GLN A 30 17.43 -16.11 48.69
C GLN A 30 17.24 -16.44 50.17
N GLN A 31 16.93 -17.70 50.49
CA GLN A 31 16.85 -18.20 51.87
C GLN A 31 18.24 -18.57 52.42
N ALA A 32 18.56 -18.04 53.59
CA ALA A 32 19.76 -18.37 54.36
C ALA A 32 19.59 -19.69 55.14
N PRO A 33 20.67 -20.44 55.44
CA PRO A 33 20.61 -21.72 56.14
C PRO A 33 20.58 -21.52 57.66
N VAL A 34 19.75 -22.29 58.38
CA VAL A 34 19.70 -22.31 59.85
C VAL A 34 20.03 -23.71 60.36
N ALA A 35 20.92 -23.77 61.34
CA ALA A 35 21.45 -24.96 61.99
C ALA A 35 20.75 -25.26 63.34
N GLY A 36 20.65 -26.55 63.69
CA GLY A 36 20.94 -27.07 65.04
C GLY A 36 19.83 -27.24 66.11
N ALA A 37 19.37 -28.50 66.28
CA ALA A 37 19.00 -29.24 67.52
C ALA A 37 17.81 -28.74 68.42
N PRO A 38 17.25 -29.52 69.40
CA PRO A 38 17.54 -30.90 69.88
C PRO A 38 16.27 -31.83 70.00
N PRO A 39 16.37 -33.08 70.53
CA PRO A 39 15.35 -34.13 70.37
C PRO A 39 14.40 -34.29 71.57
N TYR A 40 13.16 -34.72 71.34
CA TYR A 40 12.22 -35.16 72.37
C TYR A 40 11.48 -36.46 71.98
N PRO A 41 11.02 -37.24 72.98
CA PRO A 41 11.06 -38.70 72.96
C PRO A 41 9.75 -39.37 72.54
N ALA A 42 9.86 -40.68 72.32
CA ALA A 42 8.81 -41.61 71.96
C ALA A 42 7.66 -41.63 72.97
N MET A 43 6.44 -41.41 72.47
CA MET A 43 5.22 -41.86 73.13
C MET A 43 4.66 -43.08 72.38
N GLN A 44 4.48 -44.15 73.15
CA GLN A 44 3.82 -45.39 72.79
C GLN A 44 2.36 -45.12 72.42
N GLN A 45 1.88 -45.77 71.35
CA GLN A 45 0.46 -46.01 71.17
C GLN A 45 0.19 -47.52 70.99
N PRO A 46 -0.90 -48.04 71.60
CA PRO A 46 -1.14 -49.47 71.73
C PRO A 46 -1.55 -50.13 70.41
N ALA A 47 -1.16 -51.39 70.29
CA ALA A 47 -1.56 -52.28 69.21
C ALA A 47 -3.09 -52.45 69.18
N MET A 48 -3.71 -51.98 68.09
CA MET A 48 -5.03 -52.42 67.66
C MET A 48 -4.84 -53.31 66.44
N THR A 49 -5.03 -54.60 66.65
CA THR A 49 -5.11 -55.64 65.62
C THR A 49 -6.36 -55.40 64.78
N TYR A 50 -6.20 -54.82 63.59
CA TYR A 50 -7.24 -54.87 62.58
C TYR A 50 -6.97 -56.05 61.65
N GLN A 51 -7.81 -57.08 61.76
CA GLN A 51 -7.87 -58.18 60.81
C GLN A 51 -8.27 -57.63 59.43
N ALA A 52 -7.47 -58.00 58.43
CA ALA A 52 -7.69 -57.68 57.04
C ALA A 52 -8.97 -58.34 56.50
N PRO A 53 -9.90 -57.58 55.91
CA PRO A 53 -10.85 -58.13 54.96
C PRO A 53 -10.13 -58.30 53.62
N ASN A 54 -10.07 -59.54 53.18
CA ASN A 54 -9.57 -59.96 51.89
C ASN A 54 -10.27 -59.21 50.74
N GLY A 55 -9.48 -58.73 49.78
CA GLY A 55 -9.96 -58.37 48.46
C GLY A 55 -9.79 -56.90 48.08
N TRP A 56 -8.55 -56.45 47.86
CA TRP A 56 -8.29 -55.25 47.07
C TRP A 56 -7.64 -55.66 45.75
N GLN A 57 -8.44 -55.63 44.69
CA GLN A 57 -7.95 -55.55 43.32
C GLN A 57 -7.07 -54.31 43.20
N THR A 58 -5.86 -54.48 42.67
CA THR A 58 -4.95 -53.37 42.38
C THR A 58 -5.61 -52.42 41.39
N ALA A 59 -6.02 -51.23 41.85
CA ALA A 59 -6.40 -50.13 40.97
C ALA A 59 -5.15 -49.69 40.17
N PRO A 60 -5.23 -49.54 38.84
CA PRO A 60 -4.11 -49.09 38.06
C PRO A 60 -3.78 -47.63 38.42
N VAL A 61 -2.51 -47.39 38.76
CA VAL A 61 -1.97 -46.04 38.97
C VAL A 61 -2.13 -45.27 37.65
N ALA A 62 -2.97 -44.25 37.63
CA ALA A 62 -3.18 -43.42 36.46
C ALA A 62 -1.87 -42.72 36.07
N ALA A 63 -1.30 -43.11 34.92
CA ALA A 63 -0.13 -42.45 34.35
C ALA A 63 -0.39 -40.96 34.11
N PRO A 64 0.61 -40.08 34.31
CA PRO A 64 0.44 -38.64 34.14
C PRO A 64 -0.03 -38.31 32.72
N LYS A 65 -1.22 -37.72 32.60
CA LYS A 65 -1.79 -37.31 31.31
C LYS A 65 -0.90 -36.24 30.70
N LYS A 66 -0.13 -36.60 29.66
CA LYS A 66 0.60 -35.65 28.81
C LYS A 66 -0.38 -34.59 28.31
N LYS A 67 -0.14 -33.31 28.64
CA LYS A 67 -0.91 -32.18 28.11
C LYS A 67 -0.83 -32.23 26.59
N ARG A 68 -1.94 -32.55 25.94
CA ARG A 68 -2.01 -32.67 24.48
C ARG A 68 -2.05 -31.26 23.89
N HIS A 69 -0.94 -30.80 23.33
CA HIS A 69 -0.83 -29.54 22.58
C HIS A 69 -1.57 -29.58 21.22
N GLY A 70 -2.55 -30.48 21.03
CA GLY A 70 -3.21 -30.70 19.74
C GLY A 70 -3.89 -29.46 19.17
N CYS A 71 -4.46 -28.61 20.02
CA CYS A 71 -5.04 -27.33 19.59
C CYS A 71 -3.97 -26.33 19.13
N LEU A 72 -2.82 -26.27 19.82
CA LEU A 72 -1.70 -25.42 19.43
C LEU A 72 -1.06 -25.92 18.12
N ILE A 73 -0.89 -27.23 17.96
CA ILE A 73 -0.34 -27.83 16.73
C ILE A 73 -1.30 -27.56 15.55
N ALA A 74 -2.61 -27.76 15.73
CA ALA A 74 -3.60 -27.45 14.70
C ALA A 74 -3.56 -25.96 14.31
N PHE A 75 -3.49 -25.06 15.30
CA PHE A 75 -3.34 -23.62 15.05
C PHE A 75 -2.06 -23.29 14.27
N LEU A 76 -0.92 -23.87 14.65
CA LEU A 76 0.35 -23.64 13.95
C LEU A 76 0.33 -24.17 12.51
N VAL A 77 -0.32 -25.32 12.26
CA VAL A 77 -0.48 -25.86 10.91
C VAL A 77 -1.35 -24.94 10.06
N VAL A 78 -2.48 -24.46 10.58
CA VAL A 78 -3.34 -23.50 9.88
C VAL A 78 -2.58 -22.20 9.59
N LEU A 79 -1.85 -21.67 10.57
CA LEU A 79 -1.03 -20.47 10.40
C LEU A 79 0.05 -20.68 9.33
N ALA A 80 0.74 -21.83 9.34
CA ALA A 80 1.74 -22.16 8.34
C ALA A 80 1.15 -22.23 6.93
N VAL A 81 -0.03 -22.84 6.76
CA VAL A 81 -0.73 -22.88 5.47
C VAL A 81 -1.13 -21.48 5.00
N LEU A 82 -1.64 -20.62 5.90
CA LEU A 82 -1.98 -19.24 5.57
C LEU A 82 -0.75 -18.42 5.17
N LEU A 83 0.37 -18.59 5.88
CA LEU A 83 1.64 -17.92 5.55
C LEU A 83 2.21 -18.41 4.23
N LEU A 84 2.16 -19.71 3.95
CA LEU A 84 2.59 -20.28 2.66
C LEU A 84 1.69 -19.79 1.52
N GLY A 85 0.37 -19.74 1.74
CA GLY A 85 -0.57 -19.18 0.78
C GLY A 85 -0.31 -17.70 0.51
N ALA A 86 -0.10 -16.89 1.56
CA ALA A 86 0.23 -15.48 1.44
C ALA A 86 1.58 -15.27 0.73
N ALA A 87 2.58 -16.08 1.03
CA ALA A 87 3.87 -16.06 0.35
C ALA A 87 3.72 -16.43 -1.14
N ALA A 88 2.95 -17.48 -1.46
CA ALA A 88 2.69 -17.87 -2.84
C ALA A 88 2.01 -16.75 -3.62
N VAL A 89 0.97 -16.10 -3.07
CA VAL A 89 0.33 -14.93 -3.69
C VAL A 89 1.33 -13.77 -3.86
N PHE A 90 2.14 -13.49 -2.84
CA PHE A 90 3.12 -12.40 -2.89
C PHE A 90 4.18 -12.61 -3.98
N PHE A 91 4.69 -13.83 -4.16
CA PHE A 91 5.74 -14.13 -5.14
C PHE A 91 5.19 -14.43 -6.55
N LEU A 92 3.99 -15.00 -6.68
CA LEU A 92 3.43 -15.43 -7.97
C LEU A 92 2.49 -14.40 -8.60
N MET A 93 1.96 -13.45 -7.83
CA MET A 93 1.03 -12.42 -8.31
C MET A 93 1.55 -11.01 -8.01
N PRO A 94 2.61 -10.55 -8.72
CA PRO A 94 3.06 -9.16 -8.62
C PRO A 94 1.91 -8.21 -8.98
N GLY A 95 1.74 -7.14 -8.22
CA GLY A 95 0.60 -6.23 -8.41
C GLY A 95 -0.63 -6.55 -7.55
N PHE A 96 -0.74 -7.74 -6.94
CA PHE A 96 -1.94 -8.09 -6.15
C PHE A 96 -1.98 -7.32 -4.82
N LEU A 97 -0.92 -7.36 -4.02
CA LEU A 97 -0.87 -6.70 -2.71
C LEU A 97 -0.29 -5.27 -2.76
N ARG A 98 0.59 -4.99 -3.72
CA ARG A 98 1.29 -3.72 -3.88
C ARG A 98 1.47 -3.41 -5.37
N PRO A 99 1.58 -2.12 -5.76
CA PRO A 99 1.91 -1.77 -7.14
C PRO A 99 3.22 -2.42 -7.57
N VAL A 100 3.34 -2.70 -8.87
CA VAL A 100 4.54 -3.29 -9.47
C VAL A 100 5.69 -2.30 -9.31
N ASN A 101 6.80 -2.75 -8.73
CA ASN A 101 8.00 -1.94 -8.63
C ASN A 101 8.76 -2.00 -9.96
N LEU A 102 8.85 -0.87 -10.67
CA LEU A 102 9.54 -0.75 -11.96
C LEU A 102 11.06 -0.57 -11.79
N GLY A 103 11.54 -0.47 -10.55
CA GLY A 103 12.94 -0.24 -10.21
C GLY A 103 13.37 1.21 -10.40
N VAL A 104 12.42 2.15 -10.48
CA VAL A 104 12.70 3.57 -10.62
C VAL A 104 12.82 4.19 -9.23
N PRO A 105 13.95 4.83 -8.88
CA PRO A 105 14.07 5.53 -7.61
C PRO A 105 13.08 6.68 -7.50
N ILE A 106 12.72 7.05 -6.28
CA ILE A 106 11.92 8.23 -5.97
C ILE A 106 12.73 9.09 -5.02
N SER A 107 12.97 10.35 -5.36
CA SER A 107 13.79 11.24 -4.53
C SER A 107 13.30 12.68 -4.55
N GLN A 108 13.49 13.37 -3.43
CA GLN A 108 13.22 14.82 -3.33
C GLN A 108 14.08 15.63 -4.29
N LYS A 109 15.31 15.16 -4.59
CA LYS A 109 16.21 15.81 -5.54
C LYS A 109 15.64 15.75 -6.97
N ALA A 110 15.20 14.57 -7.41
CA ALA A 110 14.59 14.42 -8.73
C ALA A 110 13.25 15.16 -8.83
N TYR A 111 12.49 15.22 -7.72
CA TYR A 111 11.29 16.05 -7.66
C TYR A 111 11.59 17.54 -7.84
N ALA A 112 12.55 18.08 -7.10
CA ALA A 112 12.97 19.48 -7.24
C ALA A 112 13.48 19.78 -8.66
N SER A 113 14.25 18.86 -9.25
CA SER A 113 14.71 18.94 -10.65
C SER A 113 13.53 18.97 -11.63
N ALA A 114 12.51 18.14 -11.41
CA ALA A 114 11.31 18.14 -12.26
C ALA A 114 10.53 19.47 -12.14
N LEU A 115 10.36 20.00 -10.93
CA LEU A 115 9.74 21.31 -10.72
C LEU A 115 10.52 22.43 -11.40
N ASP A 116 11.84 22.43 -11.28
CA ASP A 116 12.71 23.44 -11.91
C ASP A 116 12.61 23.40 -13.45
N LYS A 117 12.73 22.21 -14.05
CA LYS A 117 12.56 22.02 -15.50
C LYS A 117 11.18 22.48 -15.97
N LEU A 118 10.13 22.02 -15.29
CA LEU A 118 8.77 22.44 -15.62
C LEU A 118 8.51 23.89 -15.24
N GLY A 119 9.40 24.56 -14.51
CA GLY A 119 9.27 25.85 -13.80
C GLY A 119 8.10 25.93 -12.81
N TYR A 120 7.58 24.79 -12.40
CA TYR A 120 6.28 24.65 -11.76
C TYR A 120 6.38 24.95 -10.26
N THR A 121 5.51 25.81 -9.75
CA THR A 121 5.42 26.07 -8.32
C THR A 121 4.48 25.05 -7.69
N LYS A 122 4.97 24.34 -6.67
CA LYS A 122 4.19 23.34 -5.95
C LYS A 122 3.08 24.03 -5.15
N ASP A 123 1.88 23.47 -5.27
CA ASP A 123 0.75 23.78 -4.40
C ASP A 123 0.96 23.30 -2.95
N GLU A 124 0.56 24.11 -1.97
CA GLU A 124 0.29 23.63 -0.62
C GLU A 124 -1.15 23.12 -0.54
N ALA A 125 -1.39 21.99 -1.20
CA ALA A 125 -2.71 21.39 -1.21
C ALA A 125 -3.22 21.17 0.24
N PRO A 126 -4.50 21.49 0.50
CA PRO A 126 -5.13 21.26 1.80
C PRO A 126 -4.91 19.84 2.34
N LYS A 127 -4.55 19.75 3.62
CA LYS A 127 -4.22 18.48 4.30
C LYS A 127 -5.43 17.69 4.77
N THR A 128 -6.62 18.27 4.69
CA THR A 128 -7.89 17.72 5.15
C THR A 128 -8.93 17.85 4.04
N GLY A 129 -10.14 17.33 4.25
CA GLY A 129 -11.23 17.43 3.27
C GLY A 129 -11.20 16.36 2.18
N GLN A 130 -12.18 16.44 1.30
CA GLN A 130 -12.38 15.61 0.11
C GLN A 130 -12.06 16.42 -1.15
N GLN A 131 -11.84 15.74 -2.28
CA GLN A 131 -11.58 16.42 -3.55
C GLN A 131 -12.68 17.44 -3.91
N GLU A 132 -13.94 17.14 -3.57
CA GLU A 132 -15.08 17.99 -3.87
C GLU A 132 -15.14 19.28 -3.05
N ASP A 133 -14.34 19.42 -1.99
CA ASP A 133 -14.25 20.62 -1.16
C ASP A 133 -13.38 21.72 -1.79
N TYR A 134 -12.68 21.40 -2.89
CA TYR A 134 -11.63 22.26 -3.46
C TYR A 134 -11.85 22.54 -4.94
N ILE A 135 -11.36 23.71 -5.38
CA ILE A 135 -11.26 24.12 -6.78
C ILE A 135 -9.79 24.35 -7.13
N TYR A 136 -9.43 23.95 -8.35
CA TYR A 136 -8.11 24.25 -8.91
C TYR A 136 -8.11 25.66 -9.49
N THR A 137 -7.10 26.44 -9.12
CA THR A 137 -6.74 27.68 -9.79
C THR A 137 -5.38 27.50 -10.45
N PHE A 138 -5.20 28.05 -11.65
CA PHE A 138 -4.00 27.84 -12.45
C PHE A 138 -3.25 29.17 -12.63
N GLY A 139 -1.94 29.12 -12.48
CA GLY A 139 -1.07 30.27 -12.74
C GLY A 139 -0.98 30.62 -14.22
N ALA A 140 -0.24 31.68 -14.53
CA ALA A 140 -0.01 32.10 -15.92
C ALA A 140 0.64 30.99 -16.76
N LEU A 141 0.24 30.90 -18.02
CA LEU A 141 0.86 30.01 -19.01
C LEU A 141 2.30 30.42 -19.29
N LYS A 142 3.13 29.42 -19.56
CA LYS A 142 4.52 29.61 -19.93
C LYS A 142 4.98 28.51 -20.88
N PRO A 143 5.97 28.80 -21.74
CA PRO A 143 6.53 27.79 -22.62
C PRO A 143 7.35 26.77 -21.81
N VAL A 144 7.31 25.52 -22.25
CA VAL A 144 8.18 24.44 -21.80
C VAL A 144 8.70 23.68 -23.02
N ASP A 145 9.98 23.32 -22.99
CA ASP A 145 10.60 22.35 -23.90
C ASP A 145 11.64 21.60 -23.07
N VAL A 146 11.20 20.55 -22.41
CA VAL A 146 12.00 19.85 -21.39
C VAL A 146 11.97 18.35 -21.60
N ARG A 147 13.06 17.71 -21.18
CA ARG A 147 13.17 16.25 -21.10
C ARG A 147 13.30 15.82 -19.65
N MET A 148 12.44 14.90 -19.23
CA MET A 148 12.39 14.38 -17.88
C MET A 148 12.81 12.90 -17.85
N THR A 149 13.69 12.56 -16.91
CA THR A 149 14.11 11.18 -16.66
C THR A 149 13.00 10.38 -15.99
N ASN A 150 13.13 9.04 -16.00
CA ASN A 150 12.25 8.14 -15.25
C ASN A 150 12.10 8.55 -13.77
N GLU A 151 13.21 8.89 -13.12
CA GLU A 151 13.23 9.30 -11.72
C GLU A 151 12.49 10.64 -11.51
N GLU A 152 12.70 11.61 -12.40
CA GLU A 152 12.04 12.93 -12.32
C GLU A 152 10.53 12.82 -12.51
N VAL A 153 10.08 12.09 -13.53
CA VAL A 153 8.65 11.88 -13.80
C VAL A 153 8.00 11.15 -12.63
N SER A 154 8.59 10.04 -12.18
CA SER A 154 8.06 9.26 -11.07
C SER A 154 8.01 10.06 -9.76
N SER A 155 9.06 10.84 -9.48
CA SER A 155 9.13 11.70 -8.29
C SER A 155 8.12 12.85 -8.37
N PHE A 156 7.90 13.43 -9.55
CA PHE A 156 6.86 14.44 -9.76
C PHE A 156 5.47 13.90 -9.42
N PHE A 157 5.07 12.76 -9.97
CA PHE A 157 3.77 12.16 -9.63
C PHE A 157 3.68 11.69 -8.17
N SER A 158 4.79 11.32 -7.55
CA SER A 158 4.79 10.85 -6.16
C SER A 158 4.68 11.99 -5.13
N TYR A 159 5.28 13.16 -5.39
CA TYR A 159 5.33 14.27 -4.42
C TYR A 159 4.40 15.44 -4.73
N ASN A 160 3.94 15.59 -5.97
CA ASN A 160 3.11 16.73 -6.39
C ASN A 160 1.60 16.52 -6.22
N ARG A 161 1.18 15.40 -5.62
CA ARG A 161 -0.23 14.99 -5.60
C ARG A 161 -0.81 15.06 -4.18
N PRO A 162 -1.97 15.72 -3.99
CA PRO A 162 -2.68 15.68 -2.71
C PRO A 162 -3.17 14.27 -2.39
N SER A 163 -3.54 14.02 -1.13
CA SER A 163 -4.07 12.72 -0.68
C SER A 163 -5.36 12.30 -1.36
N TYR A 164 -6.13 13.26 -1.89
CA TYR A 164 -7.35 13.05 -2.65
C TYR A 164 -7.11 13.04 -4.18
N PHE A 165 -5.86 12.91 -4.62
CA PHE A 165 -5.57 12.66 -6.02
C PHE A 165 -5.90 11.19 -6.37
N PRO A 166 -6.43 10.90 -7.57
CA PRO A 166 -6.86 9.55 -7.95
C PRO A 166 -5.71 8.54 -8.07
N ALA A 167 -4.46 8.97 -8.10
CA ALA A 167 -3.29 8.09 -8.20
C ALA A 167 -2.28 8.38 -7.09
N SER A 168 -1.69 7.33 -6.54
CA SER A 168 -0.61 7.39 -5.55
C SER A 168 0.42 6.28 -5.81
N ASN A 169 1.59 6.37 -5.20
CA ASN A 169 2.70 5.42 -5.38
C ASN A 169 3.04 5.19 -6.86
N VAL A 170 3.12 6.28 -7.62
CA VAL A 170 3.29 6.23 -9.07
C VAL A 170 4.76 6.02 -9.43
N GLN A 171 5.03 4.99 -10.22
CA GLN A 171 6.28 4.84 -10.95
C GLN A 171 6.00 4.86 -12.45
N VAL A 172 6.84 5.59 -13.17
CA VAL A 172 6.84 5.69 -14.63
C VAL A 172 8.24 5.32 -15.12
N LYS A 173 8.31 4.37 -16.03
CA LYS A 173 9.55 3.92 -16.66
C LYS A 173 9.38 3.91 -18.17
N VAL A 174 10.17 4.70 -18.86
CA VAL A 174 10.29 4.63 -20.31
C VAL A 174 11.50 3.81 -20.71
N GLY A 175 11.37 3.07 -21.80
CA GLY A 175 12.49 2.36 -22.43
C GLY A 175 13.53 3.34 -22.97
N SER A 176 14.78 2.91 -23.00
CA SER A 176 15.92 3.68 -23.55
C SER A 176 16.16 3.45 -25.03
N ASP A 177 15.34 2.61 -25.66
CA ASP A 177 15.49 2.28 -27.07
C ASP A 177 15.11 3.49 -27.94
N THR A 178 15.81 3.69 -29.05
CA THR A 178 15.49 4.76 -30.02
C THR A 178 14.46 4.29 -31.05
N VAL A 179 13.68 3.26 -30.71
CA VAL A 179 12.75 2.59 -31.62
C VAL A 179 11.40 3.29 -31.57
N VAL A 180 10.73 3.38 -32.71
CA VAL A 180 9.33 3.80 -32.77
C VAL A 180 8.51 2.93 -31.82
N ASN A 181 7.57 3.53 -31.07
CA ASN A 181 6.75 2.84 -30.07
C ASN A 181 7.53 2.31 -28.86
N THR A 182 8.57 3.03 -28.44
CA THR A 182 9.29 2.72 -27.19
C THR A 182 8.31 2.63 -26.01
N PRO A 183 8.29 1.50 -25.28
CA PRO A 183 7.32 1.30 -24.21
C PRO A 183 7.49 2.26 -23.02
N ILE A 184 6.35 2.65 -22.47
CA ILE A 184 6.12 3.36 -21.23
C ILE A 184 5.41 2.39 -20.29
N GLU A 185 6.07 2.05 -19.19
CA GLU A 185 5.51 1.29 -18.09
C GLU A 185 5.05 2.25 -16.99
N VAL A 186 3.81 2.11 -16.54
CA VAL A 186 3.23 2.88 -15.43
C VAL A 186 2.71 1.90 -14.40
N SER A 187 3.13 2.06 -13.14
CA SER A 187 2.50 1.39 -12.01
C SER A 187 2.05 2.40 -10.96
N ALA A 188 0.83 2.22 -10.45
CA ALA A 188 0.24 3.12 -9.48
C ALA A 188 -0.80 2.40 -8.61
N VAL A 189 -1.14 3.02 -7.48
CA VAL A 189 -2.37 2.74 -6.73
C VAL A 189 -3.42 3.76 -7.17
N ILE A 190 -4.56 3.28 -7.63
CA ILE A 190 -5.69 4.11 -8.09
C ILE A 190 -6.77 4.14 -7.03
N ASP A 191 -7.24 5.33 -6.65
CA ASP A 191 -8.49 5.54 -5.92
C ASP A 191 -9.63 5.70 -6.92
N ARG A 192 -10.43 4.63 -7.05
CA ARG A 192 -11.53 4.49 -8.01
C ARG A 192 -12.51 5.65 -7.95
N ASP A 193 -12.87 6.09 -6.75
CA ASP A 193 -13.95 7.07 -6.57
C ASP A 193 -13.48 8.46 -7.02
N TYR A 194 -12.25 8.85 -6.64
CA TYR A 194 -11.64 10.08 -7.16
C TYR A 194 -11.33 9.99 -8.66
N ALA A 195 -10.97 8.82 -9.19
CA ALA A 195 -10.71 8.65 -10.61
C ALA A 195 -11.99 8.89 -11.43
N LEU A 196 -13.10 8.31 -10.98
CA LEU A 196 -14.42 8.51 -11.60
C LEU A 196 -14.92 9.94 -11.41
N TYR A 197 -14.74 10.53 -10.24
CA TYR A 197 -15.08 11.94 -10.01
C TYR A 197 -14.39 12.85 -11.01
N ASN A 198 -13.08 12.64 -11.25
CA ASN A 198 -12.33 13.40 -12.25
C ASN A 198 -12.77 13.11 -13.69
N LEU A 199 -13.03 11.84 -14.03
CA LEU A 199 -13.45 11.43 -15.37
C LEU A 199 -14.82 12.03 -15.74
N LEU A 200 -15.71 12.11 -14.75
CA LEU A 200 -17.05 12.68 -14.84
C LEU A 200 -17.07 14.19 -14.58
N ASP A 201 -15.89 14.83 -14.51
CA ASP A 201 -15.73 16.28 -14.30
C ASP A 201 -16.52 16.84 -13.11
N GLY A 202 -16.62 16.06 -12.03
CA GLY A 202 -17.34 16.43 -10.82
C GLY A 202 -18.86 16.56 -10.96
N GLN A 203 -19.45 16.07 -12.05
CA GLN A 203 -20.91 16.09 -12.29
C GLN A 203 -21.71 15.30 -11.23
N PHE A 204 -21.05 14.34 -10.58
CA PHE A 204 -21.61 13.53 -9.51
C PHE A 204 -20.75 13.68 -8.26
N SER A 205 -21.39 13.80 -7.10
CA SER A 205 -20.71 13.74 -5.80
C SER A 205 -20.08 12.37 -5.57
N LEU A 206 -19.10 12.30 -4.66
CA LEU A 206 -18.46 11.02 -4.31
C LEU A 206 -19.47 9.99 -3.78
N GLY A 207 -20.48 10.45 -3.03
CA GLY A 207 -21.57 9.60 -2.53
C GLY A 207 -22.41 9.00 -3.67
N GLN A 208 -22.79 9.81 -4.66
CA GLN A 208 -23.54 9.33 -5.83
C GLN A 208 -22.74 8.33 -6.67
N ILE A 209 -21.43 8.57 -6.83
CA ILE A 209 -20.55 7.62 -7.53
C ILE A 209 -20.53 6.30 -6.77
N GLN A 210 -20.36 6.34 -5.45
CA GLN A 210 -20.33 5.13 -4.63
C GLN A 210 -21.65 4.36 -4.70
N GLU A 211 -22.79 5.02 -4.50
CA GLU A 211 -24.12 4.43 -4.62
C GLU A 211 -24.35 3.79 -6.00
N GLY A 212 -23.96 4.50 -7.06
CA GLY A 212 -24.04 4.00 -8.43
C GLY A 212 -23.25 2.70 -8.63
N LEU A 213 -22.00 2.67 -8.15
CA LEU A 213 -21.13 1.49 -8.25
C LEU A 213 -21.61 0.31 -7.37
N GLU A 214 -22.18 0.59 -6.21
CA GLU A 214 -22.76 -0.42 -5.33
C GLU A 214 -23.99 -1.06 -5.98
N SER A 215 -24.83 -0.27 -6.65
CA SER A 215 -26.03 -0.76 -7.33
C SER A 215 -25.73 -1.77 -8.44
N ILE A 216 -24.60 -1.62 -9.14
CA ILE A 216 -24.13 -2.53 -10.19
C ILE A 216 -23.14 -3.59 -9.67
N GLY A 217 -22.88 -3.63 -8.35
CA GLY A 217 -22.05 -4.64 -7.71
C GLY A 217 -20.55 -4.53 -7.95
N ILE A 218 -20.06 -3.46 -8.58
CA ILE A 218 -18.62 -3.26 -8.87
C ILE A 218 -17.80 -3.18 -7.58
N THR A 219 -18.35 -2.61 -6.51
CA THR A 219 -17.69 -2.49 -5.21
C THR A 219 -17.36 -3.83 -4.55
N LYS A 220 -18.00 -4.92 -4.97
CA LYS A 220 -17.73 -6.29 -4.49
C LYS A 220 -16.51 -6.92 -5.17
N ILE A 221 -16.15 -6.43 -6.35
CA ILE A 221 -15.09 -7.01 -7.20
C ILE A 221 -13.85 -6.12 -7.15
N LEU A 222 -14.03 -4.81 -7.30
CA LEU A 222 -12.96 -3.84 -7.34
C LEU A 222 -12.96 -3.01 -6.06
N PRO A 223 -11.94 -3.13 -5.19
CA PRO A 223 -11.83 -2.29 -4.02
C PRO A 223 -11.67 -0.82 -4.42
N ARG A 224 -11.99 0.10 -3.50
CA ARG A 224 -11.81 1.54 -3.73
C ARG A 224 -10.38 1.88 -4.15
N LYS A 225 -9.39 1.28 -3.49
CA LYS A 225 -7.98 1.41 -3.86
C LYS A 225 -7.49 0.11 -4.49
N PHE A 226 -6.98 0.19 -5.71
CA PHE A 226 -6.47 -0.95 -6.43
C PHE A 226 -5.15 -0.64 -7.14
N ASN A 227 -4.32 -1.65 -7.33
CA ASN A 227 -3.06 -1.51 -8.06
C ASN A 227 -3.31 -1.61 -9.55
N LEU A 228 -2.76 -0.67 -10.31
CA LEU A 228 -2.76 -0.66 -11.76
C LEU A 228 -1.33 -0.83 -12.25
N TYR A 229 -1.15 -1.63 -13.29
CA TYR A 229 0.07 -1.64 -14.09
C TYR A 229 -0.31 -1.66 -15.57
N VAL A 230 0.32 -0.78 -16.34
CA VAL A 230 0.09 -0.59 -17.77
C VAL A 230 1.45 -0.50 -18.47
N LYS A 231 1.58 -1.16 -19.61
CA LYS A 231 2.68 -1.00 -20.55
C LYS A 231 2.11 -0.62 -21.90
N ALA A 232 2.42 0.59 -22.36
CA ALA A 232 1.89 1.17 -23.58
C ALA A 232 2.97 1.99 -24.30
N SER A 233 2.77 2.36 -25.55
CA SER A 233 3.49 3.47 -26.19
C SER A 233 2.50 4.52 -26.66
N GLY A 234 2.98 5.74 -26.88
CA GLY A 234 2.17 6.74 -27.54
C GLY A 234 2.87 8.08 -27.68
N GLU A 235 2.27 8.92 -28.50
CA GLU A 235 2.70 10.28 -28.78
C GLU A 235 1.48 11.20 -28.75
N ILE A 236 1.65 12.35 -28.12
CA ILE A 236 0.70 13.46 -28.18
C ILE A 236 1.32 14.53 -29.07
N LYS A 237 0.52 15.05 -30.00
CA LYS A 237 0.87 16.20 -30.82
C LYS A 237 -0.37 17.08 -30.98
N ASP A 238 -0.18 18.39 -30.87
CA ASP A 238 -1.25 19.38 -31.01
C ASP A 238 -2.48 19.05 -30.13
N ASN A 239 -2.25 18.79 -28.84
CA ASN A 239 -3.27 18.39 -27.85
C ASN A 239 -4.03 17.09 -28.17
N ARG A 240 -3.52 16.22 -29.05
CA ARG A 240 -4.18 14.97 -29.41
C ARG A 240 -3.22 13.80 -29.43
N VAL A 241 -3.72 12.64 -29.07
CA VAL A 241 -3.02 11.37 -29.26
C VAL A 241 -2.91 11.10 -30.75
N VAL A 242 -1.68 10.99 -31.27
CA VAL A 242 -1.38 10.67 -32.67
C VAL A 242 -0.86 9.25 -32.87
N SER A 243 -0.35 8.63 -31.81
CA SER A 243 -0.03 7.21 -31.76
C SER A 243 -0.33 6.68 -30.36
N PHE A 244 -0.84 5.44 -30.28
CA PHE A 244 -1.06 4.74 -29.02
C PHE A 244 -1.13 3.24 -29.26
N ASP A 245 -0.32 2.48 -28.54
CA ASP A 245 -0.38 1.02 -28.52
C ASP A 245 -0.39 0.54 -27.07
N LEU A 246 -1.33 -0.35 -26.72
CA LEU A 246 -1.40 -0.95 -25.40
C LEU A 246 -0.86 -2.39 -25.46
N PHE A 247 0.30 -2.62 -24.87
CA PHE A 247 0.96 -3.93 -24.89
C PHE A 247 0.53 -4.83 -23.73
N TYR A 248 0.28 -4.24 -22.56
CA TYR A 248 -0.09 -4.99 -21.36
C TYR A 248 -0.87 -4.09 -20.40
N ALA A 249 -1.87 -4.66 -19.75
CA ALA A 249 -2.51 -4.05 -18.59
C ALA A 249 -2.85 -5.12 -17.55
N SER A 250 -2.77 -4.75 -16.27
CA SER A 250 -3.26 -5.57 -15.17
C SER A 250 -3.86 -4.72 -14.07
N VAL A 251 -4.93 -5.24 -13.47
CA VAL A 251 -5.58 -4.67 -12.29
C VAL A 251 -5.41 -5.66 -11.15
N MET A 252 -4.83 -5.22 -10.03
CA MET A 252 -4.51 -6.09 -8.89
C MET A 252 -3.67 -7.31 -9.30
N GLY A 253 -2.73 -7.14 -10.22
CA GLY A 253 -1.89 -8.25 -10.74
C GLY A 253 -2.63 -9.26 -11.62
N VAL A 254 -3.95 -9.10 -11.82
CA VAL A 254 -4.73 -9.88 -12.78
C VAL A 254 -4.56 -9.26 -14.16
N LYS A 255 -3.94 -10.02 -15.08
CA LYS A 255 -3.73 -9.61 -16.47
C LYS A 255 -5.09 -9.43 -17.16
N ILE A 256 -5.27 -8.31 -17.84
CA ILE A 256 -6.39 -8.12 -18.76
C ILE A 256 -6.08 -8.92 -20.04
N PRO A 257 -6.99 -9.81 -20.50
CA PRO A 257 -6.77 -10.61 -21.69
C PRO A 257 -6.39 -9.77 -22.91
N GLU A 258 -5.45 -10.26 -23.71
CA GLU A 258 -5.00 -9.55 -24.91
C GLU A 258 -6.15 -9.35 -25.90
N SER A 259 -7.10 -10.29 -26.00
CA SER A 259 -8.31 -10.14 -26.82
C SER A 259 -9.12 -8.90 -26.50
N ASP A 260 -9.13 -8.50 -25.23
CA ASP A 260 -9.89 -7.34 -24.76
C ASP A 260 -9.10 -6.06 -25.04
N LEU A 261 -7.78 -6.10 -24.83
CA LEU A 261 -6.87 -4.96 -25.05
C LEU A 261 -6.64 -4.63 -26.53
N SER A 262 -6.48 -5.66 -27.36
CA SER A 262 -6.15 -5.53 -28.79
C SER A 262 -7.38 -5.37 -29.68
N SER A 263 -8.59 -5.32 -29.10
CA SER A 263 -9.80 -5.03 -29.87
C SER A 263 -9.73 -3.59 -30.38
N ALA A 264 -10.17 -3.37 -31.63
CA ALA A 264 -10.22 -2.04 -32.23
C ALA A 264 -11.08 -1.08 -31.38
N ASP A 265 -12.16 -1.61 -30.79
CA ASP A 265 -13.06 -0.86 -29.92
C ASP A 265 -12.37 -0.43 -28.61
N ALA A 266 -11.61 -1.31 -27.95
CA ALA A 266 -10.89 -0.94 -26.73
C ALA A 266 -9.78 0.09 -27.01
N SER A 267 -9.03 -0.09 -28.10
CA SER A 267 -7.98 0.86 -28.49
C SER A 267 -8.59 2.24 -28.79
N LYS A 268 -9.70 2.28 -29.54
CA LYS A 268 -10.43 3.53 -29.82
C LYS A 268 -10.97 4.17 -28.54
N MET A 269 -11.59 3.40 -27.67
CA MET A 269 -12.11 3.88 -26.39
C MET A 269 -11.00 4.49 -25.52
N LEU A 270 -9.84 3.86 -25.42
CA LEU A 270 -8.71 4.39 -24.65
C LEU A 270 -8.16 5.69 -25.24
N ILE A 271 -8.01 5.75 -26.57
CA ILE A 271 -7.58 6.97 -27.27
C ILE A 271 -8.59 8.09 -27.03
N GLU A 272 -9.89 7.82 -27.12
CA GLU A 272 -10.95 8.79 -26.84
C GLU A 272 -10.92 9.27 -25.39
N MET A 273 -10.73 8.36 -24.42
CA MET A 273 -10.59 8.72 -23.00
C MET A 273 -9.37 9.62 -22.77
N ILE A 274 -8.21 9.28 -23.33
CA ILE A 274 -6.99 10.09 -23.18
C ILE A 274 -7.19 11.46 -23.85
N ASN A 275 -7.75 11.51 -25.06
CA ASN A 275 -8.05 12.76 -25.76
C ASN A 275 -9.04 13.63 -24.97
N LYS A 276 -10.06 13.04 -24.34
CA LYS A 276 -10.98 13.77 -23.46
C LYS A 276 -10.23 14.37 -22.27
N LEU A 277 -9.37 13.60 -21.59
CA LEU A 277 -8.57 14.09 -20.47
C LEU A 277 -7.65 15.25 -20.90
N ILE A 278 -6.99 15.14 -22.05
CA ILE A 278 -6.13 16.21 -22.59
C ILE A 278 -6.97 17.45 -22.92
N THR A 279 -8.13 17.26 -23.56
CA THR A 279 -9.04 18.35 -23.93
C THR A 279 -9.56 19.07 -22.69
N ASP A 280 -10.11 18.34 -21.73
CA ASP A 280 -10.65 18.91 -20.48
C ASP A 280 -9.56 19.63 -19.70
N TYR A 281 -8.35 19.06 -19.64
CA TYR A 281 -7.20 19.74 -19.03
C TYR A 281 -6.84 21.03 -19.78
N SER A 282 -6.77 21.00 -21.10
CA SER A 282 -6.44 22.16 -21.93
C SER A 282 -7.49 23.26 -21.83
N VAL A 283 -8.79 22.91 -21.81
CA VAL A 283 -9.89 23.86 -21.63
C VAL A 283 -9.82 24.53 -20.25
N ARG A 284 -9.55 23.77 -19.18
CA ARG A 284 -9.47 24.31 -17.81
C ARG A 284 -8.23 25.16 -17.55
N THR A 285 -7.13 24.89 -18.24
CA THR A 285 -5.82 25.50 -17.93
C THR A 285 -5.30 26.45 -18.99
N GLY A 286 -5.83 26.39 -20.22
CA GLY A 286 -5.24 27.02 -21.40
C GLY A 286 -3.99 26.32 -21.94
N SER A 287 -3.65 25.11 -21.43
CA SER A 287 -2.43 24.40 -21.85
C SER A 287 -2.45 24.01 -23.33
N VAL A 288 -1.26 24.01 -23.92
CA VAL A 288 -1.00 23.52 -25.27
C VAL A 288 0.13 22.51 -25.19
N PHE A 289 -0.08 21.30 -25.67
CA PHE A 289 0.91 20.25 -25.83
C PHE A 289 1.24 20.15 -27.32
N GLU A 290 2.31 20.84 -27.73
CA GLU A 290 2.83 20.75 -29.09
C GLU A 290 3.37 19.34 -29.35
N SER A 291 4.10 18.78 -28.38
CA SER A 291 4.57 17.39 -28.42
C SER A 291 4.77 16.82 -27.03
N VAL A 292 4.31 15.58 -26.80
CA VAL A 292 4.71 14.73 -25.68
C VAL A 292 5.07 13.36 -26.22
N ARG A 293 6.32 12.96 -26.04
CA ARG A 293 6.86 11.71 -26.60
C ARG A 293 8.01 11.15 -25.77
N VAL A 294 8.33 9.89 -26.01
CA VAL A 294 9.55 9.27 -25.49
C VAL A 294 10.70 9.53 -26.46
N GLU A 295 11.83 9.99 -25.95
CA GLU A 295 13.05 10.22 -26.71
C GLU A 295 14.25 9.95 -25.79
N ASP A 296 15.20 9.11 -26.24
CA ASP A 296 16.44 8.78 -25.53
C ASP A 296 16.26 8.34 -24.06
N GLY A 297 15.23 7.53 -23.76
CA GLY A 297 14.94 7.10 -22.38
C GLY A 297 14.39 8.19 -21.47
N GLN A 298 13.88 9.28 -22.06
CA GLN A 298 13.28 10.41 -21.36
C GLN A 298 11.91 10.73 -21.96
N ILE A 299 11.06 11.38 -21.17
CA ILE A 299 9.81 11.96 -21.66
C ILE A 299 10.08 13.41 -22.04
N GLN A 300 9.94 13.75 -23.31
CA GLN A 300 9.93 15.12 -23.78
C GLN A 300 8.53 15.71 -23.62
N VAL A 301 8.45 16.93 -23.10
CA VAL A 301 7.23 17.73 -23.05
C VAL A 301 7.54 19.09 -23.68
N LYS A 302 6.83 19.43 -24.75
CA LYS A 302 6.92 20.71 -25.45
C LYS A 302 5.55 21.37 -25.57
N GLY A 303 5.47 22.66 -25.25
CA GLY A 303 4.28 23.49 -25.45
C GLY A 303 4.14 24.56 -24.38
N GLN A 304 2.91 24.79 -23.89
CA GLN A 304 2.58 25.74 -22.83
C GLN A 304 1.82 25.07 -21.69
N ILE A 305 2.27 25.29 -20.46
CA ILE A 305 1.62 24.78 -19.24
C ILE A 305 1.50 25.90 -18.19
N PRO A 306 0.56 25.80 -17.23
CA PRO A 306 0.49 26.70 -16.09
C PRO A 306 1.77 26.69 -15.26
N SER A 307 2.13 27.85 -14.74
CA SER A 307 3.25 28.04 -13.81
C SER A 307 2.97 27.52 -12.40
N SER A 308 1.70 27.47 -12.00
CA SER A 308 1.25 26.89 -10.73
C SER A 308 -0.10 26.21 -10.90
N LEU A 309 -0.43 25.38 -9.92
CA LEU A 309 -1.77 24.87 -9.66
C LEU A 309 -1.96 25.07 -8.18
N ASP A 310 -3.03 25.77 -7.80
CA ASP A 310 -3.33 26.13 -6.42
C ASP A 310 -4.75 25.67 -6.08
N LEU A 311 -4.88 24.86 -5.05
CA LEU A 311 -6.12 24.29 -4.54
C LEU A 311 -6.71 25.26 -3.51
N LYS A 312 -7.86 25.84 -3.84
CA LYS A 312 -8.61 26.72 -2.94
C LYS A 312 -9.87 26.01 -2.47
N SER A 313 -10.23 26.21 -1.21
CA SER A 313 -11.54 25.79 -0.70
C SER A 313 -12.64 26.38 -1.58
N LYS A 314 -13.66 25.58 -1.88
CA LYS A 314 -14.89 26.10 -2.46
C LYS A 314 -15.52 27.09 -1.47
N PRO A 315 -16.03 28.23 -1.98
CA PRO A 315 -16.77 29.18 -1.16
C PRO A 315 -18.09 28.60 -0.66
#